data_AF-A0A497R322-F1
#
_entry.id   AF-A0A497R322-F1
#
_cell.length_a   1.000
_cell.length_b   1.000
_cell.length_c   1.000
_cell.angle_alpha   90.00
_cell.angle_beta   90.00
_cell.angle_gamma   90.00
#
_symmetry.space_group_name_H-M   'P 1'
#
loop_
_entity.id
_entity.type
_entity.pdbx_description
1 polymer ?
#
loop_
_entity_poly.entity_id
_entity_poly.type
_entity_poly.pdbx_seq_one_letter_code
_entity_poly.pdbx_strand_id
1 'polypeptide(L)' 'MNAQGIDVVFIHVKNPNKMLKWYSKILGVPFKNFPKDSFWHECVFTQHNKQTRFALDFVATAVSEV' A
#
# COMPACT_ATOMS: atom_id res chain seq x y z
N MET A 1 25.49 -9.07 0.08
CA MET A 1 24.09 -9.04 -0.40
C MET A 1 23.94 -7.80 -1.28
N ASN A 2 23.74 -7.96 -2.59
CA ASN A 2 23.49 -6.81 -3.47
C ASN A 2 21.99 -6.49 -3.44
N ALA A 3 21.62 -5.34 -2.87
CA ALA A 3 20.25 -4.85 -2.95
C ALA A 3 19.97 -4.45 -4.41
N GLN A 4 19.07 -5.17 -5.09
CA GLN A 4 18.75 -4.95 -6.51
C GLN A 4 17.75 -3.80 -6.75
N GLY A 5 17.31 -3.11 -5.68
CA GLY A 5 16.35 -2.01 -5.75
C GLY A 5 15.45 -1.94 -4.51
N ILE A 6 14.37 -1.17 -4.62
CA ILE A 6 13.34 -1.04 -3.59
C ILE A 6 12.33 -2.18 -3.74
N ASP A 7 12.16 -3.01 -2.71
CA ASP A 7 11.14 -4.08 -2.69
C ASP A 7 9.75 -3.51 -2.41
N VAL A 8 9.60 -2.72 -1.33
CA VAL A 8 8.31 -2.16 -0.91
C VAL A 8 8.42 -0.70 -0.50
N VAL A 9 7.41 0.08 -0.89
CA VAL A 9 7.20 1.45 -0.40
C VAL A 9 6.01 1.45 0.56
N PHE A 10 6.25 1.80 1.82
CA PHE A 10 5.18 2.00 2.80
C PHE A 10 4.64 3.42 2.71
N ILE A 11 3.33 3.56 2.59
CA ILE A 11 2.63 4.84 2.55
C ILE A 11 1.61 4.83 3.68
N HIS A 12 1.86 5.62 4.71
CA HIS A 12 0.92 5.74 5.80
C HIS A 12 -0.16 6.77 5.46
N VAL A 13 -1.43 6.38 5.58
CA VAL A 13 -2.59 7.17 5.19
C VAL A 13 -3.70 7.12 6.23
N LYS A 14 -4.52 8.18 6.30
CA LYS A 14 -5.66 8.23 7.23
C LYS A 14 -6.78 7.25 6.88
N ASN A 15 -6.94 6.89 5.60
CA ASN A 15 -7.97 5.96 5.16
C ASN A 15 -7.42 5.07 4.03
N PRO A 16 -6.83 3.91 4.37
CA PRO A 16 -6.24 2.99 3.41
C PRO A 16 -7.22 2.56 2.33
N ASN A 17 -8.47 2.25 2.69
CA ASN A 17 -9.50 1.83 1.73
C ASN A 17 -9.83 2.89 0.69
N LYS A 18 -9.92 4.17 1.09
CA LYS A 18 -10.16 5.28 0.16
C LYS A 18 -8.96 5.50 -0.76
N MET A 19 -7.75 5.45 -0.20
CA MET A 19 -6.52 5.63 -0.97
C MET A 19 -6.26 4.48 -1.93
N LEU A 20 -6.58 3.24 -1.53
CA LEU A 20 -6.51 2.06 -2.38
C LEU A 20 -7.35 2.26 -3.66
N LYS A 21 -8.60 2.70 -3.51
CA LYS A 21 -9.50 3.01 -4.64
C LYS A 21 -9.00 4.17 -5.51
N TRP A 22 -8.34 5.15 -4.90
CA TRP A 22 -7.80 6.30 -5.62
C TRP A 22 -6.58 5.89 -6.45
N TYR A 23 -5.60 5.25 -5.81
CA TYR A 23 -4.40 4.73 -6.48
C TYR A 23 -4.76 3.71 -7.55
N SER A 24 -5.78 2.87 -7.33
CA SER A 24 -6.22 1.92 -8.35
C SER A 24 -6.75 2.57 -9.60
N LYS A 25 -7.56 3.61 -9.43
CA LYS A 25 -8.10 4.37 -10.54
C LYS A 25 -7.01 5.11 -11.32
N ILE A 26 -6.04 5.72 -10.62
CA ILE A 26 -5.02 6.56 -11.25
C ILE A 26 -3.90 5.73 -11.88
N LEU A 27 -3.44 4.68 -11.20
CA LEU A 27 -2.29 3.88 -11.63
C LEU A 27 -2.68 2.67 -12.47
N GLY A 28 -3.98 2.32 -12.56
CA GLY A 28 -4.47 1.16 -13.30
C GLY A 28 -3.99 -0.18 -12.74
N VAL A 29 -3.53 -0.21 -11.48
CA VAL A 29 -2.96 -1.40 -10.85
C VAL A 29 -4.09 -2.29 -10.29
N PRO A 30 -4.05 -3.62 -10.43
CA PRO A 30 -4.96 -4.50 -9.73
C PRO A 30 -4.52 -4.70 -8.27
N PHE A 31 -5.46 -4.58 -7.33
CA PHE A 31 -5.19 -4.72 -5.90
C PHE A 31 -5.69 -6.07 -5.41
N LYS A 32 -4.84 -6.79 -4.68
CA LYS A 32 -5.29 -7.96 -3.91
C LYS A 32 -5.68 -7.47 -2.52
N ASN A 33 -6.92 -7.73 -2.12
CA ASN A 33 -7.27 -7.64 -0.71
C ASN A 33 -6.50 -8.75 0.02
N PHE A 34 -5.58 -8.35 0.91
CA PHE A 34 -4.88 -9.27 1.80
C PHE A 34 -5.77 -9.60 3.02
N PRO A 35 -5.47 -10.71 3.73
CA PRO A 35 -6.29 -11.19 4.84
C PRO A 35 -6.50 -10.10 5.91
N LYS A 36 -7.66 -10.16 6.59
CA LYS A 36 -8.09 -9.22 7.64
C LYS A 36 -7.08 -8.96 8.76
N ASP A 37 -6.06 -9.82 8.90
CA ASP A 37 -5.07 -9.77 9.98
C ASP A 37 -3.79 -9.00 9.60
N SER A 38 -3.71 -8.46 8.38
CA SER A 38 -2.62 -7.56 7.98
C SER A 38 -2.99 -6.11 8.30
N PHE A 39 -2.11 -5.41 9.02
CA PHE A 39 -2.26 -3.98 9.32
C PHE A 39 -2.12 -3.07 8.08
N TRP A 40 -1.68 -3.63 6.94
CA TRP A 40 -1.47 -2.91 5.69
C TRP A 40 -2.13 -3.58 4.49
N HIS A 41 -2.42 -2.80 3.45
CA HIS A 41 -2.92 -3.26 2.15
C HIS A 41 -1.82 -3.17 1.09
N GLU A 42 -1.41 -4.29 0.50
CA GLU A 42 -0.38 -4.27 -0.55
C GLU A 42 -0.95 -4.20 -1.97
N CYS A 43 -0.17 -3.57 -2.83
CA CYS A 43 -0.54 -3.21 -4.19
C CYS A 43 0.62 -3.60 -5.10
N VAL A 44 0.35 -4.43 -6.11
CA VAL A 44 1.38 -5.05 -6.95
C VAL A 44 1.17 -4.65 -8.41
N PHE A 45 2.15 -3.97 -9.01
CA PHE A 45 2.04 -3.42 -10.36
C PHE A 45 1.93 -4.47 -11.47
N THR A 46 2.48 -5.68 -11.29
CA THR A 46 2.36 -6.76 -12.28
C THR A 46 2.22 -8.13 -11.62
N GLN A 47 1.43 -9.04 -12.22
CA GLN A 47 1.23 -10.40 -11.69
C GLN A 47 2.48 -11.31 -11.83
N HIS A 48 3.49 -10.87 -12.60
CA HIS A 48 4.56 -11.75 -13.08
C HIS A 48 5.97 -11.38 -12.64
N ASN A 49 6.20 -10.29 -11.91
CA ASN A 49 7.54 -9.95 -11.44
C ASN A 49 7.52 -9.34 -10.03
N LYS A 50 8.57 -9.67 -9.25
CA LYS A 50 8.93 -9.03 -7.97
C LYS A 50 9.37 -7.57 -8.15
N GLN A 51 8.66 -6.79 -8.96
CA GLN A 51 8.90 -5.36 -9.08
C GLN A 51 8.24 -4.62 -7.92
N THR A 52 8.89 -3.54 -7.50
CA THR A 52 8.54 -2.66 -6.39
C THR A 52 7.04 -2.58 -6.14
N ARG A 53 6.60 -3.01 -4.96
CA ARG A 53 5.20 -2.94 -4.50
C ARG A 53 5.01 -1.74 -3.57
N PHE A 54 3.77 -1.36 -3.32
CA PHE A 54 3.47 -0.40 -2.25
C PHE A 54 2.44 -0.95 -1.28
N ALA A 55 2.62 -0.60 0.00
CA ALA A 55 1.75 -0.98 1.10
C ALA A 55 1.12 0.27 1.71
N LEU A 56 -0.20 0.26 1.85
CA LEU A 56 -0.96 1.30 2.54
C LEU A 56 -1.19 0.88 3.97
N ASP A 57 -0.66 1.65 4.90
CA ASP A 57 -0.82 1.42 6.34
C ASP A 57 -1.65 2.55 6.95
N PHE A 58 -2.40 2.24 8.01
CA PHE A 58 -3.23 3.23 8.70
C PHE A 58 -2.38 4.06 9.66
N VAL A 59 -2.39 5.39 9.49
CA VAL A 59 -1.86 6.27 10.55
C VAL A 59 -2.93 6.40 11.62
N ALA A 60 -2.70 5.81 12.79
CA ALA A 60 -3.38 6.20 14.02
C ALA A 60 -2.84 7.58 14.45
N THR A 61 -3.16 8.63 13.70
CA THR A 61 -2.93 10.00 14.19
C THR A 61 -3.87 10.16 15.38
N ALA A 62 -3.31 10.17 16.60
CA ALA A 62 -3.96 10.78 17.73
C ALA A 62 -4.25 12.23 17.32
N VAL A 63 -5.49 12.50 16.94
CA VAL A 63 -5.93 13.87 16.67
C VAL A 63 -6.04 14.49 18.05
N SER A 64 -5.03 15.28 18.43
CA SER A 64 -5.19 16.21 19.55
C SER A 64 -6.24 17.21 19.11
N GLU A 65 -7.41 17.15 19.73
CA GLU A 65 -8.45 18.18 19.59
C GLU A 65 -7.83 19.54 19.93
N VAL A 66 -8.00 20.51 19.03
CA VAL A 66 -7.70 21.93 19.26
C VAL A 66 -9.01 22.68 19.20
#